data_AF-A0A1Y4F777-F1
#
_entry.id   AF-A0A1Y4F777-F1
#
_cell.length_a   1.000
_cell.length_b   1.000
_cell.length_c   1.000
_cell.angle_alpha   90.00
_cell.angle_beta   90.00
_cell.angle_gamma   90.00
#
_symmetry.space_group_name_H-M   'P 1'
#
loop_
_entity.id
_entity.type
_entity.pdbx_description
1 polymer ?
#
loop_
_entity_poly.entity_id
_entity_poly.type
_entity_poly.pdbx_seq_one_letter_code
_entity_poly.pdbx_strand_id
1 'polypeptide(L)'
;MIQQEIGSVFIYEGTRYVIGEPIVGTKGSEYDGLIGTIFEIRDGEDKETENETPDLYCSFQAPVLPEEIERLEKIFSDLYREPKTIDDIILDWVIMAPEMVRPIQPR
;
A
#
# COMPACT_ATOMS: atom_id res chain seq x y z
N MET A 1 5.19 -17.95 -3.29
CA MET A 1 6.48 -17.42 -2.82
C MET A 1 6.21 -16.28 -1.86
N ILE A 2 6.88 -16.26 -0.72
CA ILE A 2 6.81 -15.17 0.26
C ILE A 2 8.21 -14.55 0.39
N GLN A 3 8.29 -13.21 0.38
CA GLN A 3 9.53 -12.45 0.55
C GLN A 3 9.34 -11.38 1.63
N GLN A 4 10.12 -11.46 2.71
CA GLN A 4 9.98 -10.63 3.92
C GLN A 4 11.31 -10.06 4.45
N GLU A 5 12.45 -10.47 3.87
CA GLU A 5 13.76 -10.06 4.36
C GLU A 5 14.08 -8.62 3.92
N ILE A 6 14.41 -7.71 4.85
CA ILE A 6 14.77 -6.32 4.53
C ILE A 6 15.90 -6.28 3.49
N GLY A 7 15.74 -5.44 2.45
CA GLY A 7 16.68 -5.32 1.34
C GLY A 7 16.46 -6.32 0.20
N SER A 8 15.56 -7.30 0.40
CA SER A 8 15.07 -8.17 -0.67
C SER A 8 14.52 -7.39 -1.84
N VAL A 9 14.95 -7.73 -3.05
CA VAL A 9 14.48 -7.11 -4.29
C VAL A 9 13.45 -8.02 -4.98
N PHE A 10 12.34 -7.42 -5.39
CA PHE A 10 11.31 -8.03 -6.21
C PHE A 10 11.09 -7.18 -7.47
N ILE A 11 11.10 -7.81 -8.65
CA ILE A 11 10.90 -7.10 -9.92
C ILE A 11 9.61 -7.59 -10.54
N TYR A 12 8.68 -6.66 -10.76
CA TYR A 12 7.41 -6.91 -11.42
C TYR A 12 7.22 -5.94 -12.57
N GLU A 13 7.05 -6.47 -13.79
CA GLU A 13 6.87 -5.69 -15.03
C GLU A 13 7.90 -4.55 -15.21
N GLY A 14 9.15 -4.80 -14.78
CA GLY A 14 10.24 -3.82 -14.87
C GLY A 14 10.29 -2.79 -13.73
N THR A 15 9.31 -2.80 -12.81
CA THR A 15 9.35 -2.02 -11.57
C THR A 15 10.05 -2.80 -10.47
N ARG A 16 10.99 -2.13 -9.79
CA ARG A 16 11.79 -2.70 -8.71
C ARG A 16 11.19 -2.30 -7.36
N TYR A 17 10.71 -3.29 -6.61
CA TYR A 17 10.26 -3.15 -5.23
C TYR A 17 11.33 -3.72 -4.30
N VAL A 18 11.53 -3.08 -3.14
CA VAL A 18 12.51 -3.52 -2.15
C VAL A 18 11.85 -3.55 -0.77
N ILE A 19 11.96 -4.67 -0.07
CA ILE A 19 11.42 -4.82 1.27
C ILE A 19 12.14 -3.85 2.22
N GLY A 20 11.35 -3.07 2.97
CA GLY A 20 11.82 -2.05 3.90
C GLY A 20 12.07 -0.67 3.26
N GLU A 21 11.87 -0.52 1.95
CA GLU A 21 12.02 0.76 1.28
C GLU A 21 10.70 1.53 1.13
N PRO A 22 10.78 2.87 1.06
CA PRO A 22 9.59 3.70 1.01
C PRO A 22 8.88 3.63 -0.35
N ILE A 23 7.56 3.54 -0.29
CA ILE A 23 6.62 3.58 -1.41
C ILE A 23 5.62 4.72 -1.21
N VAL A 24 4.92 5.10 -2.26
CA VAL A 24 3.78 6.01 -2.17
C VAL A 24 2.57 5.42 -2.89
N GLY A 25 1.39 5.57 -2.29
CA GLY A 25 0.13 5.21 -2.93
C GLY A 25 -0.08 6.00 -4.22
N THR A 26 -0.63 5.35 -5.24
CA THR A 26 -1.01 5.98 -6.50
C THR A 26 -2.51 6.25 -6.53
N LYS A 27 -2.97 6.94 -7.57
CA LYS A 27 -4.41 7.14 -7.86
C LYS A 27 -5.20 5.83 -8.04
N GLY A 28 -4.52 4.70 -8.16
CA GLY A 28 -5.14 3.39 -8.21
C GLY A 28 -5.57 2.85 -6.84
N SER A 29 -5.27 3.54 -5.73
CA SER A 29 -5.71 3.15 -4.39
C SER A 29 -6.31 4.29 -3.59
N GLU A 30 -7.05 3.92 -2.55
CA GLU A 30 -7.64 4.83 -1.57
C GLU A 30 -6.56 5.58 -0.75
N TYR A 31 -5.31 5.12 -0.81
CA TYR A 31 -4.16 5.67 -0.09
C TYR A 31 -3.30 6.56 -0.99
N ASP A 32 -3.85 7.06 -2.12
CA ASP A 32 -3.14 7.93 -3.07
C ASP A 32 -2.37 9.05 -2.38
N GLY A 33 -1.06 9.14 -2.63
CA GLY A 33 -0.17 10.15 -2.07
C GLY A 33 0.35 9.86 -0.66
N LEU A 34 -0.16 8.83 0.05
CA LEU A 34 0.40 8.45 1.35
C LEU A 34 1.71 7.71 1.20
N ILE A 35 2.68 8.06 2.04
CA ILE A 35 3.97 7.40 2.12
C ILE A 35 3.82 6.13 2.96
N GLY A 36 4.34 5.03 2.46
CA GLY A 36 4.32 3.76 3.16
C GLY A 36 5.62 2.98 2.99
N THR A 37 5.64 1.76 3.47
CA THR A 37 6.77 0.84 3.36
C THR A 37 6.25 -0.57 3.12
N ILE A 38 6.83 -1.27 2.15
CA ILE A 38 6.53 -2.69 1.92
C ILE A 38 7.36 -3.51 2.91
N PHE A 39 6.73 -4.42 3.64
CA PHE A 39 7.42 -5.33 4.55
C PHE A 39 7.29 -6.79 4.14
N GLU A 40 6.36 -7.11 3.22
CA GLU A 40 6.17 -8.47 2.73
C GLU A 40 5.57 -8.46 1.31
N ILE A 41 6.03 -9.39 0.47
CA ILE A 41 5.51 -9.61 -0.87
C ILE A 41 5.14 -11.08 -1.00
N ARG A 42 3.92 -11.36 -1.46
CA ARG A 42 3.46 -12.71 -1.79
C ARG A 42 3.13 -12.81 -3.27
N ASP A 43 3.59 -13.87 -3.90
CA ASP A 43 3.33 -14.18 -5.30
C ASP A 43 2.95 -15.65 -5.48
N GLY A 44 2.07 -15.97 -6.42
CA GLY A 44 1.54 -17.32 -6.64
C GLY A 44 0.54 -17.78 -5.56
N GLU A 45 0.68 -19.03 -5.09
CA GLU A 45 -0.30 -19.70 -4.22
C GLU A 45 -0.39 -19.14 -2.79
N ASP A 46 0.62 -18.39 -2.35
CA ASP A 46 0.66 -17.81 -0.99
C ASP A 46 -0.13 -16.49 -0.88
N LYS A 47 -0.69 -15.99 -1.99
CA LYS A 47 -1.50 -14.77 -2.02
C LYS A 47 -2.78 -14.93 -1.22
N GLU A 48 -3.23 -13.83 -0.63
CA GLU A 48 -4.52 -13.74 0.06
C GLU A 48 -5.61 -13.14 -0.84
N THR A 49 -5.24 -12.46 -1.93
CA THR A 49 -6.19 -11.95 -2.91
C THR A 49 -6.33 -12.87 -4.13
N GLU A 50 -7.49 -12.78 -4.80
CA GLU A 50 -7.75 -13.47 -6.07
C GLU A 50 -7.15 -12.75 -7.28
N ASN A 51 -6.50 -11.60 -7.08
CA ASN A 51 -5.93 -10.81 -8.18
C ASN A 51 -4.81 -11.60 -8.86
N GLU A 52 -4.60 -11.39 -10.16
CA GLU A 52 -3.49 -12.03 -10.87
C GLU A 52 -2.12 -11.49 -10.42
N THR A 53 -2.08 -10.22 -10.02
CA THR A 53 -0.87 -9.54 -9.56
C THR A 53 -0.39 -10.07 -8.19
N PRO A 54 0.89 -9.86 -7.84
CA PRO A 54 1.41 -10.09 -6.49
C PRO A 54 0.68 -9.27 -5.42
N ASP A 55 0.65 -9.78 -4.20
CA ASP A 55 0.17 -9.07 -3.01
C ASP A 55 1.35 -8.36 -2.34
N LEU A 56 1.30 -7.04 -2.26
CA LEU A 56 2.29 -6.20 -1.57
C LEU A 56 1.71 -5.79 -0.22
N TYR A 57 2.22 -6.37 0.86
CA TYR A 57 1.86 -5.98 2.22
C TYR A 57 2.67 -4.76 2.64
N CYS A 58 1.95 -3.71 2.99
CA CYS A 58 2.54 -2.43 3.31
C CYS A 58 1.88 -1.77 4.52
N SER A 59 2.62 -0.84 5.11
CA SER A 59 2.10 0.08 6.10
C SER A 59 2.23 1.51 5.59
N PHE A 60 1.19 2.32 5.77
CA PHE A 60 1.17 3.73 5.43
C PHE A 60 1.33 4.59 6.68
N GLN A 61 1.99 5.73 6.52
CA GLN A 61 2.06 6.75 7.55
C GLN A 61 0.72 7.48 7.63
N ALA A 62 0.22 7.66 8.85
CA ALA A 62 -0.98 8.47 9.06
C ALA A 62 -0.71 9.92 8.59
N PRO A 63 -1.61 10.50 7.78
CA PRO A 63 -1.51 11.90 7.42
C PRO A 63 -1.62 12.80 8.66
N VAL A 64 -0.87 13.90 8.65
CA VAL A 64 -0.87 14.88 9.76
C VAL A 64 -1.56 16.18 9.37
N LEU A 65 -1.77 16.42 8.07
CA LEU A 65 -2.45 17.60 7.59
C LEU A 65 -3.97 17.36 7.66
N PRO A 66 -4.75 18.28 8.28
CA PRO A 66 -6.20 18.11 8.40
C PRO A 66 -6.90 17.86 7.05
N GLU A 67 -6.44 18.53 5.98
CA GLU A 67 -7.00 18.34 4.63
C GLU A 67 -6.77 16.92 4.07
N GLU A 68 -5.63 16.30 4.40
CA GLU A 68 -5.32 14.93 3.98
C GLU A 68 -6.12 13.91 4.80
N ILE A 69 -6.28 14.17 6.10
CA ILE A 69 -7.12 13.37 6.99
C ILE A 69 -8.57 13.39 6.51
N GLU A 70 -9.16 14.58 6.33
CA GLU A 70 -10.55 14.74 5.85
C GLU A 70 -10.76 14.05 4.50
N ARG A 71 -9.78 14.14 3.59
CA ARG A 71 -9.84 13.47 2.30
C ARG A 71 -9.89 11.96 2.46
N LEU A 72 -9.02 11.39 3.31
CA LEU A 72 -8.94 9.95 3.54
C LEU A 72 -10.21 9.43 4.23
N GLU A 73 -10.67 10.11 5.29
CA GLU A 73 -11.93 9.81 5.98
C GLU A 73 -13.11 9.81 5.03
N LYS A 74 -13.18 10.79 4.11
CA LYS A 74 -14.22 10.85 3.10
C LYS A 74 -14.17 9.68 2.12
N ILE A 75 -12.99 9.34 1.60
CA ILE A 75 -12.82 8.19 0.67
C ILE A 75 -13.33 6.91 1.33
N PHE A 76 -12.89 6.63 2.56
CA PHE A 76 -13.28 5.41 3.27
C PHE A 76 -14.74 5.44 3.74
N SER A 77 -15.26 6.61 4.10
CA SER A 77 -16.69 6.76 4.44
C SER A 77 -17.58 6.46 3.24
N ASP A 78 -17.21 6.98 2.06
CA ASP A 78 -17.91 6.74 0.80
C ASP A 78 -17.83 5.25 0.41
N LEU A 79 -16.66 4.61 0.59
CA LEU A 79 -16.42 3.20 0.28
C LEU A 79 -17.27 2.26 1.15
N TYR A 80 -17.27 2.47 2.48
CA TYR A 80 -18.02 1.64 3.42
C TYR A 80 -19.49 2.07 3.58
N ARG A 81 -19.88 3.22 2.99
CA ARG A 81 -21.20 3.84 3.12
C ARG A 81 -21.60 4.14 4.57
N GLU A 82 -20.62 4.43 5.40
CA GLU A 82 -20.77 4.77 6.80
C GLU A 82 -19.68 5.77 7.21
N PRO A 83 -19.93 6.68 8.17
CA PRO A 83 -18.89 7.60 8.63
C PRO A 83 -17.67 6.84 9.18
N LYS A 84 -16.49 7.17 8.66
CA LYS A 84 -15.18 6.68 9.10
C LYS A 84 -14.32 7.85 9.57
N THR A 85 -13.63 7.64 10.67
CA THR A 85 -12.58 8.52 11.18
C THR A 85 -11.20 7.94 10.88
N ILE A 86 -10.15 8.73 11.03
CA ILE A 86 -8.77 8.25 10.83
C ILE A 86 -8.43 7.03 11.70
N ASP A 87 -9.01 6.94 12.89
CA ASP A 87 -8.81 5.81 13.82
C ASP A 87 -9.53 4.53 13.35
N ASP A 88 -10.51 4.64 12.46
CA ASP A 88 -11.23 3.50 11.86
C ASP A 88 -10.53 2.95 10.61
N ILE A 89 -9.53 3.66 10.09
CA ILE A 89 -8.86 3.33 8.82
C ILE A 89 -7.60 2.52 9.12
N ILE A 90 -7.53 1.34 8.52
CA ILE A 90 -6.37 0.45 8.64
C ILE A 90 -5.23 1.03 7.82
N LEU A 91 -4.12 1.36 8.47
CA LEU A 91 -2.91 1.86 7.82
C LEU A 91 -1.78 0.84 7.84
N ASP A 92 -1.88 -0.19 8.68
CA ASP A 92 -0.94 -1.30 8.78
C ASP A 92 -1.47 -2.54 8.09
N TRP A 93 -0.58 -3.41 7.60
CA TRP A 93 -0.97 -4.66 6.94
C TRP A 93 -1.93 -4.50 5.75
N VAL A 94 -1.83 -3.38 5.04
CA VAL A 94 -2.64 -3.12 3.85
C VAL A 94 -2.07 -3.92 2.69
N ILE A 95 -2.93 -4.69 2.02
CA ILE A 95 -2.58 -5.43 0.80
C ILE A 95 -2.80 -4.52 -0.40
N MET A 96 -1.74 -4.35 -1.19
CA MET A 96 -1.73 -3.52 -2.39
C MET A 96 -1.32 -4.33 -3.61
N ALA A 97 -1.93 -4.02 -4.76
CA ALA A 97 -1.43 -4.47 -6.05
C ALA A 97 -0.23 -3.59 -6.49
N PRO A 98 0.66 -4.08 -7.37
CA PRO A 98 1.80 -3.30 -7.87
C PRO A 98 1.41 -1.96 -8.52
N GLU A 99 0.25 -1.86 -9.16
CA GLU A 99 -0.25 -0.62 -9.77
C GLU A 99 -0.72 0.44 -8.76
N MET A 100 -1.07 0.00 -7.56
CA MET A 100 -1.62 0.83 -6.48
C MET A 100 -0.54 1.60 -5.71
N VAL A 101 0.72 1.24 -5.90
CA VAL A 101 1.87 1.83 -5.19
C VAL A 101 3.05 2.02 -6.13
N ARG A 102 3.88 3.03 -5.88
CA ARG A 102 5.15 3.21 -6.60
C ARG A 102 6.31 3.34 -5.62
N PRO A 103 7.48 2.72 -5.89
CA PRO A 103 8.70 3.00 -5.15
C PRO A 103 9.07 4.49 -5.20
N ILE A 104 9.56 5.03 -4.09
CA ILE A 104 10.00 6.43 -4.00
C ILE A 104 11.48 6.59 -4.43
N GLN A 105 12.21 5.50 -4.63
CA GLN A 105 13.66 5.58 -4.87
C GLN A 105 14.06 6.52 -6.01
N PRO A 106 15.07 7.37 -5.79
CA PRO A 106 15.78 8.02 -6.88
C PRO A 106 16.59 6.98 -7.65
N ARG A 107 16.67 7.14 -8.97
CA ARG A 107 17.48 6.34 -9.88
C ARG A 107 18.92 6.12 -9.41
#